data_AF-A0A7K7S8Q4-F1
#
_entry.id   AF-A0A7K7S8Q4-F1
#
_cell.length_a   1.000
_cell.length_b   1.000
_cell.length_c   1.000
_cell.angle_alpha   90.00
_cell.angle_beta   90.00
_cell.angle_gamma   90.00
#
_symmetry.space_group_name_H-M   'P 1'
#
loop_
_entity.id
_entity.type
_entity.pdbx_description
1 polymer ?
#
loop_
_entity_poly.entity_id
_entity_poly.type
_entity_poly.pdbx_seq_one_letter_code
_entity_poly.pdbx_strand_id
1 'polypeptide(L)'
;TMTIHSEEQIVDVHVRSGVYSSDTIFDYTHGYIATRLFSRNACFIMKIKKEIIPDLQEIGRLAFERETMRDVYSPNNVWAQFQAGSSRVGHLKDWILYGKHIENLCTGLPLYE
;
A
#
# COMPACT_ATOMS: atom_id res chain seq x y z
N THR A 1 0.67 -12.84 4.83
CA THR A 1 -0.41 -12.74 5.83
C THR A 1 -1.14 -11.44 5.61
N MET A 2 -2.45 -11.44 5.76
CA MET A 2 -3.26 -10.24 5.67
C MET A 2 -4.06 -10.09 6.96
N THR A 3 -4.19 -8.86 7.45
CA THR A 3 -4.96 -8.52 8.65
C THR A 3 -5.85 -7.33 8.32
N ILE A 4 -7.12 -7.44 8.71
CA ILE A 4 -8.13 -6.41 8.47
C ILE A 4 -8.46 -5.77 9.81
N HIS A 5 -8.30 -4.47 9.89
CA HIS A 5 -8.70 -3.63 11.01
C HIS A 5 -9.96 -2.88 10.60
N SER A 6 -11.12 -3.54 10.66
CA SER A 6 -12.38 -2.99 10.16
C SER A 6 -12.78 -1.69 10.84
N GLU A 7 -12.51 -1.52 12.14
CA GLU A 7 -12.85 -0.27 12.84
C GLU A 7 -12.03 0.93 12.36
N GLU A 8 -10.77 0.70 11.99
CA GLU A 8 -9.85 1.73 11.50
C GLU A 8 -9.91 1.88 9.97
N GLN A 9 -10.66 1.02 9.28
CA GLN A 9 -10.72 0.91 7.82
C GLN A 9 -9.31 0.73 7.21
N ILE A 10 -8.50 -0.13 7.84
CA ILE A 10 -7.14 -0.47 7.41
C ILE A 10 -7.05 -1.93 7.02
N VAL A 11 -6.25 -2.21 5.98
CA VAL A 11 -5.74 -3.55 5.68
C VAL A 11 -4.22 -3.54 5.73
N ASP A 12 -3.64 -4.44 6.53
CA ASP A 12 -2.20 -4.71 6.56
C ASP A 12 -1.89 -6.03 5.86
N VAL A 13 -0.96 -6.00 4.91
CA VAL A 13 -0.53 -7.15 4.12
C VAL A 13 0.97 -7.33 4.23
N HIS A 14 1.37 -8.48 4.77
CA HIS A 14 2.75 -8.93 4.84
C HIS A 14 3.03 -9.99 3.79
N VAL A 15 3.95 -9.71 2.88
CA VAL A 15 4.49 -10.69 1.93
C VAL A 15 5.91 -11.06 2.37
N ARG A 16 6.17 -12.36 2.47
CA ARG A 16 7.48 -12.93 2.85
C ARG A 16 7.94 -13.84 1.72
N SER A 17 8.60 -13.25 0.72
CA SER A 17 8.95 -13.91 -0.56
C SER A 17 10.33 -13.45 -1.05
N GLY A 18 11.35 -13.54 -0.20
CA GLY A 18 12.72 -13.15 -0.53
C GLY A 18 12.82 -11.71 -1.02
N VAL A 19 13.31 -11.51 -2.24
CA VAL A 19 13.46 -10.18 -2.88
C VAL A 19 12.14 -9.45 -3.11
N TYR A 20 11.01 -10.17 -3.13
CA TYR A 20 9.66 -9.61 -3.27
C TYR A 20 8.96 -9.43 -1.93
N SER A 21 9.67 -9.62 -0.81
CA SER A 21 9.10 -9.36 0.50
C SER A 21 8.72 -7.88 0.61
N SER A 22 7.52 -7.64 1.12
CA SER A 22 6.96 -6.30 1.28
C SER A 22 5.96 -6.27 2.42
N ASP A 23 5.74 -5.07 2.93
CA ASP A 23 4.61 -4.74 3.80
C ASP A 23 3.76 -3.70 3.08
N THR A 24 2.44 -3.87 3.10
CA THR A 24 1.50 -3.00 2.40
C THR A 24 0.34 -2.63 3.29
N ILE A 25 0.08 -1.33 3.40
CA ILE A 25 -1.07 -0.77 4.12
C ILE A 25 -2.03 -0.19 3.10
N PHE A 26 -3.29 -0.62 3.16
CA PHE A 26 -4.40 0.05 2.50
C PHE A 26 -5.11 0.87 3.57
N ASP A 27 -5.04 2.20 3.45
CA ASP A 27 -5.74 3.14 4.33
C ASP A 27 -6.92 3.74 3.58
N TYR A 28 -8.10 3.17 3.81
CA TYR A 28 -9.33 3.62 3.14
C TYR A 28 -9.84 4.94 3.69
N THR A 29 -9.52 5.27 4.94
CA THR A 29 -9.89 6.54 5.57
C THR A 29 -9.21 7.71 4.86
N HIS A 30 -7.92 7.57 4.55
CA HIS A 30 -7.14 8.58 3.84
C HIS A 30 -7.19 8.39 2.31
N GLY A 31 -7.57 7.20 1.83
CA GLY A 31 -7.70 6.89 0.41
C GLY A 31 -6.38 6.57 -0.28
N TYR A 32 -5.42 5.99 0.46
CA TYR A 32 -4.08 5.68 -0.04
C TYR A 32 -3.66 4.24 0.26
N ILE A 33 -2.75 3.73 -0.56
CA ILE A 33 -2.05 2.46 -0.38
C ILE A 33 -0.58 2.79 -0.28
N ALA A 34 0.10 2.20 0.70
CA ALA A 34 1.55 2.32 0.85
C ALA A 34 2.18 0.94 0.88
N THR A 35 3.16 0.70 0.01
CA THR A 35 3.92 -0.55 -0.03
C THR A 35 5.38 -0.27 0.22
N ARG A 36 5.90 -0.78 1.34
CA ARG A 36 7.33 -0.86 1.59
C ARG A 36 7.90 -2.10 0.92
N LEU A 37 8.75 -1.91 -0.08
CA LEU A 37 9.46 -3.01 -0.74
C LEU A 37 10.87 -3.11 -0.19
N PHE A 38 11.17 -4.19 0.54
CA PHE A 38 12.43 -4.30 1.29
C PHE A 38 13.67 -4.34 0.40
N SER A 39 13.60 -5.02 -0.75
CA SER A 39 14.72 -5.11 -1.69
C SER A 39 15.13 -3.77 -2.31
N ARG A 40 14.22 -2.79 -2.33
CA ARG A 40 14.50 -1.43 -2.81
C ARG A 40 14.73 -0.43 -1.69
N ASN A 41 14.53 -0.83 -0.44
CA ASN A 41 14.53 0.06 0.73
C ASN A 41 13.74 1.35 0.47
N ALA A 42 12.54 1.22 -0.10
CA ALA A 42 11.70 2.32 -0.54
C ALA A 42 10.23 2.05 -0.22
N CYS A 43 9.44 3.12 -0.19
CA CYS A 43 7.99 3.05 -0.05
C CYS A 43 7.30 3.62 -1.28
N PHE A 44 6.29 2.90 -1.77
CA PHE A 44 5.49 3.24 -2.94
C PHE A 44 4.10 3.63 -2.45
N ILE A 45 3.69 4.85 -2.72
CA ILE A 45 2.39 5.41 -2.35
C ILE A 45 1.51 5.43 -3.59
N MET A 46 0.27 4.98 -3.47
CA MET A 46 -0.73 5.04 -4.54
C MET A 46 -2.05 5.57 -3.98
N LYS A 47 -2.76 6.35 -4.78
CA LYS A 47 -4.14 6.72 -4.44
C LYS A 47 -5.09 5.56 -4.74
N ILE A 48 -5.99 5.24 -3.82
CA ILE A 48 -7.03 4.23 -4.03
C ILE A 48 -7.97 4.73 -5.14
N LYS A 49 -8.10 3.92 -6.20
CA LYS A 49 -9.12 4.09 -7.23
C LYS A 49 -10.26 3.13 -6.91
N LYS A 50 -11.38 3.65 -6.41
CA LYS A 50 -12.54 2.84 -5.98
C LYS A 50 -13.10 1.92 -7.06
N GLU A 51 -12.92 2.30 -8.33
CA GLU A 51 -13.29 1.49 -9.49
C GLU A 51 -12.52 0.16 -9.58
N ILE A 52 -11.29 0.12 -9.06
CA ILE A 52 -10.38 -1.03 -9.12
C ILE A 52 -10.26 -1.69 -7.74
N ILE A 53 -10.22 -0.88 -6.69
CA ILE A 53 -10.10 -1.33 -5.29
C ILE A 53 -11.30 -0.75 -4.52
N PRO A 54 -12.45 -1.45 -4.55
CA PRO A 54 -13.64 -1.04 -3.82
C PRO A 54 -13.43 -1.01 -2.31
N ASP A 55 -14.43 -0.49 -1.60
CA ASP A 55 -14.37 -0.36 -0.15
C ASP A 55 -14.31 -1.74 0.54
N LEU A 56 -13.65 -1.79 1.70
CA LEU A 56 -13.56 -2.98 2.52
C LEU A 56 -14.95 -3.50 2.96
N GLN A 57 -15.92 -2.60 3.17
CA GLN A 57 -17.29 -3.01 3.48
C GLN A 57 -18.03 -3.61 2.28
N GLU A 58 -17.69 -3.17 1.07
CA GLU A 58 -18.31 -3.66 -0.17
C GLU A 58 -17.76 -5.03 -0.57
N ILE A 59 -16.51 -5.33 -0.21
CA ILE A 59 -15.85 -6.59 -0.55
C ILE A 59 -15.65 -7.42 0.71
N GLY A 60 -16.35 -8.55 0.83
CA GLY A 60 -16.10 -9.50 1.91
C GLY A 60 -14.64 -9.97 1.95
N ARG A 61 -14.06 -10.17 3.14
CA ARG A 61 -12.63 -10.50 3.36
C ARG A 61 -12.04 -11.50 2.36
N LEU A 62 -12.69 -12.65 2.16
CA LEU A 62 -12.17 -13.71 1.29
C LEU A 62 -12.19 -13.33 -0.21
N ALA A 63 -13.13 -12.46 -0.62
CA ALA A 63 -13.16 -11.93 -1.97
C ALA A 63 -12.07 -10.87 -2.15
N PHE A 64 -11.87 -10.01 -1.16
CA PHE A 64 -10.79 -9.01 -1.17
C PHE A 64 -9.41 -9.68 -1.27
N GLU A 65 -9.16 -10.71 -0.44
CA GLU A 65 -7.93 -11.48 -0.45
C GLU A 65 -7.62 -12.13 -1.79
N ARG A 66 -8.64 -12.45 -2.60
CA ARG A 66 -8.45 -13.08 -3.91
C ARG A 66 -8.27 -12.05 -5.03
N GLU A 67 -9.11 -11.03 -5.07
CA GLU A 67 -9.13 -10.05 -6.17
C GLU A 67 -8.02 -9.00 -6.00
N THR A 68 -7.98 -8.30 -4.88
CA THR A 68 -7.05 -7.19 -4.68
C THR A 68 -5.59 -7.67 -4.60
N MET A 69 -5.32 -8.80 -3.94
CA MET A 69 -3.97 -9.37 -3.92
C MET A 69 -3.49 -9.79 -5.30
N ARG A 70 -4.39 -10.29 -6.15
CA ARG A 70 -4.06 -10.68 -7.52
C ARG A 70 -3.66 -9.47 -8.35
N ASP A 71 -4.39 -8.37 -8.23
CA ASP A 71 -4.11 -7.16 -9.01
C ASP A 71 -2.89 -6.39 -8.49
N VAL A 72 -2.79 -6.23 -7.18
CA VAL A 72 -1.70 -5.47 -6.54
C VAL A 72 -0.36 -6.20 -6.67
N TYR A 73 -0.33 -7.53 -6.57
CA TYR A 73 0.92 -8.30 -6.68
C TYR A 73 1.11 -9.03 -8.01
N SER A 74 0.26 -8.74 -9.02
CA SER A 74 0.47 -9.29 -10.35
C SER A 74 1.80 -8.75 -10.92
N PRO A 75 2.65 -9.62 -11.50
CA PRO A 75 3.92 -9.20 -12.11
C PRO A 75 3.74 -8.15 -13.22
N ASN A 76 2.53 -8.01 -13.76
CA ASN A 76 2.18 -7.07 -14.80
C ASN A 76 1.58 -5.75 -14.28
N ASN A 77 1.31 -5.62 -12.97
CA ASN A 77 0.48 -4.55 -12.44
C ASN A 77 1.19 -3.69 -11.38
N VAL A 78 0.87 -2.40 -11.45
CA VAL A 78 1.17 -1.27 -10.54
C VAL A 78 2.63 -0.99 -10.18
N TRP A 79 3.38 -1.88 -9.53
CA TRP A 79 4.75 -1.55 -9.07
C TRP A 79 5.74 -1.32 -10.22
N ALA A 80 5.52 -2.01 -11.34
CA ALA A 80 6.35 -1.91 -12.53
C ALA A 80 6.17 -0.57 -13.28
N GLN A 81 5.15 0.22 -12.94
CA GLN A 81 4.86 1.52 -13.58
C GLN A 81 5.56 2.70 -12.88
N PHE A 82 6.08 2.52 -11.67
CA PHE A 82 6.83 3.56 -10.98
C PHE A 82 8.15 3.82 -11.70
N GLN A 83 8.28 5.01 -12.29
CA GLN A 83 9.47 5.42 -13.03
C GLN A 83 10.63 5.68 -12.06
N ALA A 84 11.79 5.10 -12.36
CA ALA A 84 13.02 5.35 -11.62
C ALA A 84 13.49 6.80 -11.87
N GLY A 85 13.28 7.69 -10.90
CA GLY A 85 13.80 9.07 -10.94
C GLY A 85 13.05 10.12 -10.11
N SER A 86 11.84 9.83 -9.62
CA SER A 86 10.96 10.82 -8.97
C SER A 86 10.74 10.61 -7.48
N SER A 87 11.70 10.04 -6.75
CA SER A 87 11.53 9.87 -5.31
C SER A 87 11.83 11.13 -4.50
N ARG A 88 11.09 11.29 -3.40
CA ARG A 88 11.27 12.35 -2.42
C ARG A 88 11.19 11.78 -1.01
N VAL A 89 11.70 12.50 -0.02
CA VAL A 89 11.48 12.16 1.39
C VAL A 89 10.15 12.77 1.82
N GLY A 90 9.32 12.00 2.53
CA GLY A 90 8.06 12.52 3.07
C GLY A 90 8.28 13.57 4.16
N HIS A 91 7.42 14.57 4.20
CA HIS A 91 7.40 15.65 5.17
C HIS A 91 6.09 15.65 5.96
N LEU A 92 5.99 16.48 6.99
CA LEU A 92 4.82 16.54 7.89
C LEU A 92 3.47 16.64 7.16
N LYS A 93 3.40 17.41 6.06
CA LYS A 93 2.16 17.54 5.27
C LYS A 93 1.74 16.24 4.60
N ASP A 94 2.70 15.41 4.19
CA ASP A 94 2.44 14.11 3.60
C ASP A 94 1.85 13.15 4.62
N TRP A 95 2.38 13.16 5.85
CA TRP A 95 1.89 12.29 6.92
C TRP A 95 0.50 12.64 7.42
N ILE A 96 0.16 13.94 7.41
CA ILE A 96 -1.21 14.39 7.64
C ILE A 96 -2.14 13.89 6.52
N LEU A 97 -1.67 13.87 5.28
CA LEU A 97 -2.46 13.43 4.12
C LEU A 97 -2.63 11.91 4.07
N TYR A 98 -1.57 11.14 4.32
CA TYR A 98 -1.54 9.69 4.18
C TYR A 98 -1.96 8.94 5.45
N GLY A 99 -1.90 9.60 6.60
CA GLY A 99 -2.25 8.99 7.88
C GLY A 99 -1.08 8.31 8.59
N LYS A 100 -1.29 8.07 9.89
CA LYS A 100 -0.24 7.61 10.82
C LYS A 100 0.26 6.19 10.53
N HIS A 101 -0.61 5.32 10.01
CA HIS A 101 -0.23 3.96 9.64
C HIS A 101 0.78 3.95 8.49
N ILE A 102 0.52 4.75 7.45
CA ILE A 102 1.44 4.93 6.32
C ILE A 102 2.72 5.65 6.77
N GLU A 103 2.61 6.68 7.62
CA GLU A 103 3.78 7.34 8.22
C GLU A 103 4.69 6.34 8.93
N ASN A 104 4.14 5.50 9.80
CA ASN A 104 4.91 4.49 10.54
C ASN A 104 5.59 3.48 9.60
N LEU A 105 4.95 3.13 8.48
CA LEU A 105 5.49 2.21 7.49
C LEU A 105 6.64 2.82 6.67
N CYS A 106 6.52 4.10 6.32
CA CYS A 106 7.31 4.72 5.25
C CYS A 106 8.26 5.83 5.70
N THR A 107 8.22 6.25 6.96
CA THR A 107 9.14 7.26 7.50
C THR A 107 10.59 6.83 7.33
N GLY A 108 11.43 7.76 6.86
CA GLY A 108 12.86 7.53 6.62
C GLY A 108 13.17 6.78 5.33
N LEU A 109 12.17 6.43 4.52
CA LEU A 109 12.34 5.81 3.21
C LEU A 109 12.09 6.82 2.09
N PRO A 110 12.74 6.66 0.92
CA PRO A 110 12.32 7.33 -0.30
C PRO A 110 10.88 6.95 -0.66
N LEU A 111 10.04 7.96 -0.88
CA LEU A 111 8.67 7.81 -1.37
C LEU A 111 8.64 7.90 -2.89
N TYR A 112 7.94 6.97 -3.52
CA TYR A 112 7.57 7.01 -4.93
C TYR A 112 6.04 7.07 -5.01
N GLU A 113 5.50 7.92 -5.90
CA GLU A 113 4.05 8.14 -6.09
C GLU A 113 3.59 7.76 -7.51
#